data_AF-A0A9D9PQA8-F1
#
_entry.id   AF-A0A9D9PQA8-F1
#
_cell.length_a   1.000
_cell.length_b   1.000
_cell.length_c   1.000
_cell.angle_alpha   90.00
_cell.angle_beta   90.00
_cell.angle_gamma   90.00
#
_symmetry.space_group_name_H-M   'P 1'
#
loop_
_entity.id
_entity.type
_entity.pdbx_description
1 polymer ?
#
loop_
_entity_poly.entity_id
_entity_poly.type
_entity_poly.pdbx_seq_one_letter_code
_entity_poly.pdbx_strand_id
1 'polypeptide(L)'
;MTEVRELTEKEYNGTMSGGMKNVTESAEFITDIWEYARNFSVRMLLSEYGLENKLIEAVYENGTKEYQHILLFGDRENVYVVIVADVIKKEIIGHYYLDLNEKYGLEEI
;
A
#
# COMPACT_ATOMS: atom_id res chain seq x y z
N MET A 1 -9.50 5.82 15.97
CA MET A 1 -8.11 5.78 15.50
C MET A 1 -7.85 4.39 14.98
N THR A 2 -7.56 4.26 13.69
CA THR A 2 -7.16 2.97 13.11
C THR A 2 -5.82 2.56 13.71
N GLU A 3 -5.71 1.31 14.18
CA GLU A 3 -4.45 0.78 14.69
C GLU A 3 -3.43 0.72 13.55
N VAL A 4 -2.26 1.33 13.76
CA VAL A 4 -1.18 1.30 12.77
C VAL A 4 -0.36 0.05 12.97
N ARG A 5 -0.21 -0.70 11.87
CA ARG A 5 0.29 -2.06 11.88
C ARG A 5 1.00 -2.38 10.59
N GLU A 6 2.26 -2.77 10.70
CA GLU A 6 3.02 -3.36 9.60
C GLU A 6 2.64 -4.83 9.46
N LEU A 7 2.28 -5.25 8.25
CA LEU A 7 1.93 -6.62 7.92
C LEU A 7 3.21 -7.43 7.70
N THR A 8 3.20 -8.67 8.17
CA THR A 8 4.23 -9.63 7.74
C THR A 8 4.06 -9.95 6.25
N GLU A 9 5.13 -10.40 5.60
CA GLU A 9 5.05 -10.86 4.20
C GLU A 9 3.97 -11.93 3.99
N LYS A 10 3.80 -12.85 4.95
CA LYS A 10 2.78 -13.89 4.90
C LYS A 10 1.36 -13.30 4.88
N GLU A 11 1.11 -12.28 5.69
CA GLU A 11 -0.19 -11.61 5.76
C GLU A 11 -0.45 -10.78 4.52
N TYR A 12 0.55 -10.02 4.06
CA TYR A 12 0.50 -9.28 2.83
C TYR A 12 0.19 -10.18 1.62
N ASN A 13 0.97 -11.25 1.42
CA ASN A 13 0.73 -12.20 0.33
C ASN A 13 -0.63 -12.92 0.46
N GLY A 14 -1.11 -13.14 1.68
CA GLY A 14 -2.42 -13.74 1.95
C GLY A 14 -3.61 -12.89 1.46
N THR A 15 -3.40 -11.61 1.17
CA THR A 15 -4.45 -10.70 0.66
C THR A 15 -4.53 -10.68 -0.87
N MET A 16 -3.65 -11.39 -1.57
CA MET A 16 -3.58 -11.42 -3.05
C MET A 16 -4.36 -12.57 -3.70
N SER A 17 -5.36 -13.12 -2.98
CA SER A 17 -6.19 -14.23 -3.46
C SER A 17 -6.83 -13.95 -4.81
N GLY A 18 -6.72 -14.91 -5.74
CA GLY A 18 -7.26 -14.77 -7.10
C GLY A 18 -6.43 -13.87 -8.04
N GLY A 19 -5.21 -13.49 -7.64
CA GLY A 19 -4.35 -12.58 -8.39
C GLY A 19 -4.69 -11.11 -8.14
N MET A 20 -3.85 -10.20 -8.66
CA MET A 20 -4.03 -8.76 -8.49
C MET A 20 -4.30 -8.09 -9.83
N LYS A 21 -5.32 -7.24 -9.88
CA LYS A 21 -5.68 -6.44 -11.06
C LYS A 21 -5.44 -4.96 -10.77
N ASN A 22 -4.73 -4.27 -11.66
CA ASN A 22 -4.61 -2.82 -11.58
C ASN A 22 -5.98 -2.18 -11.86
N VAL A 23 -6.46 -1.40 -10.89
CA VAL A 23 -7.74 -0.68 -10.94
C VAL A 23 -7.55 0.80 -10.66
N THR A 24 -6.34 1.35 -10.82
CA THR A 24 -5.98 2.73 -10.43
C THR A 24 -6.98 3.78 -10.95
N GLU A 25 -7.44 3.63 -12.19
CA GLU A 25 -8.39 4.57 -12.82
C GLU A 25 -9.85 4.38 -12.38
N SER A 26 -10.18 3.22 -11.79
CA SER A 26 -11.55 2.81 -11.46
C SER A 26 -11.74 2.41 -10.00
N ALA A 27 -10.75 2.67 -9.15
CA ALA A 27 -10.74 2.20 -7.77
C ALA A 27 -11.88 2.85 -6.98
N GLU A 28 -12.63 2.03 -6.24
CA GLU A 28 -13.61 2.54 -5.29
C GLU A 28 -12.90 3.24 -4.13
N PHE A 29 -13.43 4.39 -3.70
CA PHE A 29 -13.00 5.00 -2.44
C PHE A 29 -13.50 4.17 -1.25
N ILE A 30 -12.58 3.50 -0.56
CA ILE A 30 -12.91 2.66 0.60
C ILE A 30 -12.95 3.49 1.88
N THR A 31 -11.86 4.21 2.18
CA THR A 31 -11.68 5.01 3.40
C THR A 31 -10.55 6.03 3.22
N ASP A 32 -10.40 6.99 4.14
CA ASP A 32 -9.32 7.98 4.08
C ASP A 32 -7.98 7.38 4.49
N ILE A 33 -7.23 6.92 3.47
CA ILE A 33 -5.88 6.37 3.65
C ILE A 33 -4.87 7.41 4.17
N TRP A 34 -5.14 8.71 4.00
CA TRP A 34 -4.18 9.75 4.36
C TRP A 34 -4.12 9.99 5.87
N GLU A 35 -5.19 9.69 6.60
CA GLU A 35 -5.14 9.67 8.08
C GLU A 35 -4.14 8.62 8.56
N TYR A 36 -4.19 7.43 7.97
CA TYR A 36 -3.27 6.33 8.26
C TYR A 36 -1.83 6.65 7.84
N ALA A 37 -1.64 7.16 6.62
CA ALA A 37 -0.32 7.51 6.07
C ALA A 37 0.40 8.62 6.86
N ARG A 38 -0.35 9.52 7.51
CA ARG A 38 0.20 10.58 8.37
C ARG A 38 0.70 10.09 9.72
N ASN A 39 0.41 8.85 10.11
CA ASN A 39 0.98 8.29 11.33
C ASN A 39 2.52 8.30 11.25
N PHE A 40 3.19 8.62 12.35
CA PHE A 40 4.64 8.80 12.38
C PHE A 40 5.41 7.59 11.85
N SER A 41 5.04 6.36 12.23
CA SER A 41 5.77 5.16 11.78
C SER A 41 5.62 4.90 10.28
N VAL A 42 4.47 5.25 9.70
CA VAL A 42 4.21 5.08 8.25
C VAL A 42 4.83 6.23 7.46
N ARG A 43 4.67 7.47 7.93
CA ARG A 43 5.19 8.68 7.28
C ARG A 43 6.70 8.61 7.07
N MET A 44 7.43 8.02 8.01
CA MET A 44 8.90 7.89 7.91
C MET A 44 9.35 6.98 6.76
N LEU A 45 8.46 6.17 6.19
CA LEU A 45 8.73 5.26 5.06
C LEU A 45 8.34 5.87 3.70
N LEU A 46 7.67 7.02 3.69
CA LEU A 46 7.06 7.62 2.51
C LEU A 46 7.92 8.74 1.93
N SER A 47 7.80 8.95 0.62
CA SER A 47 8.24 10.18 -0.03
C SER A 47 7.49 11.38 0.59
N GLU A 48 8.24 12.38 1.07
CA GLU A 48 7.64 13.62 1.58
C GLU A 48 6.78 14.30 0.50
N TYR A 49 7.32 14.40 -0.72
CA TYR A 49 6.59 14.97 -1.86
C TYR A 49 5.33 14.17 -2.20
N GLY A 50 5.41 12.83 -2.18
CA GLY A 50 4.26 11.95 -2.41
C GLY A 50 3.17 12.12 -1.37
N LEU A 51 3.53 12.22 -0.09
CA LEU A 51 2.59 12.42 1.01
C LEU A 51 1.92 13.80 0.97
N GLU A 52 2.69 14.87 0.74
CA GLU A 52 2.17 16.25 0.70
C GLU A 52 1.21 16.47 -0.47
N ASN A 53 1.51 15.90 -1.63
CA ASN A 53 0.69 16.02 -2.84
C ASN A 53 -0.35 14.91 -2.96
N LYS A 54 -0.47 14.04 -1.95
CA LYS A 54 -1.43 12.92 -1.93
C LYS A 54 -1.34 12.04 -3.18
N LEU A 55 -0.12 11.71 -3.60
CA LEU A 55 0.13 10.92 -4.80
C LEU A 55 -0.04 9.43 -4.51
N ILE A 56 -0.82 8.78 -5.37
CA ILE A 56 -0.98 7.32 -5.39
C ILE A 56 -0.29 6.84 -6.66
N GLU A 57 0.63 5.89 -6.52
CA GLU A 57 1.30 5.26 -7.67
C GLU A 57 0.30 4.35 -8.41
N ALA A 58 -0.31 3.43 -7.66
CA ALA A 58 -1.23 2.47 -8.22
C ALA A 58 -2.21 1.95 -7.16
N VAL A 59 -3.36 1.49 -7.63
CA VAL A 59 -4.28 0.67 -6.83
C VAL A 59 -4.47 -0.66 -7.50
N TYR A 60 -4.25 -1.74 -6.75
CA TYR A 60 -4.55 -3.10 -7.17
C TYR A 60 -5.67 -3.68 -6.33
N GLU A 61 -6.59 -4.39 -6.97
CA GLU A 61 -7.65 -5.15 -6.30
C GLU A 61 -7.42 -6.63 -6.51
N ASN A 62 -7.62 -7.42 -5.47
CA ASN A 62 -7.47 -8.86 -5.57
C ASN A 62 -8.63 -9.52 -6.33
N GLY A 63 -8.43 -10.74 -6.84
CA GLY A 63 -9.41 -11.43 -7.68
C GLY A 63 -10.73 -11.77 -6.98
N THR A 64 -10.72 -11.87 -5.64
CA THR A 64 -11.93 -12.05 -4.83
C THR A 64 -12.63 -10.73 -4.46
N LYS A 65 -12.03 -9.57 -4.78
CA LYS A 65 -12.51 -8.21 -4.45
C LYS A 65 -12.68 -7.96 -2.95
N GLU A 66 -11.90 -8.66 -2.14
CA GLU A 66 -11.89 -8.51 -0.69
C GLU A 66 -10.88 -7.47 -0.24
N TYR A 67 -9.79 -7.29 -1.02
CA TYR A 67 -8.69 -6.41 -0.66
C TYR A 67 -8.29 -5.48 -1.79
N GLN A 68 -7.99 -4.24 -1.42
CA GLN A 68 -7.29 -3.28 -2.26
C GLN A 68 -5.91 -2.97 -1.68
N HIS A 69 -4.91 -2.93 -2.55
CA HIS A 69 -3.53 -2.57 -2.29
C HIS A 69 -3.28 -1.20 -2.91
N ILE A 70 -3.12 -0.18 -2.07
CA ILE A 70 -2.86 1.18 -2.49
C ILE A 70 -1.36 1.45 -2.33
N LEU A 71 -0.67 1.60 -3.45
CA LEU A 71 0.77 1.86 -3.49
C LEU A 71 1.02 3.35 -3.35
N LEU A 72 1.73 3.71 -2.28
CA LEU A 72 2.27 5.05 -2.08
C LEU A 72 3.78 5.03 -2.34
N PHE A 73 4.29 6.14 -2.87
CA PHE A 73 5.72 6.30 -3.09
C PHE A 73 6.50 6.23 -1.78
N GLY A 74 7.47 5.32 -1.73
CA GLY A 74 8.42 5.21 -0.64
C GLY A 74 9.47 6.32 -0.65
N ASP A 75 10.40 6.25 0.28
CA ASP A 75 11.49 7.21 0.49
C ASP A 75 12.52 7.25 -0.65
N ARG A 76 12.56 6.22 -1.50
CA ARG A 76 13.46 6.10 -2.65
C ARG A 76 12.81 5.36 -3.83
N GLU A 77 13.48 5.36 -4.96
CA GLU A 77 13.01 4.67 -6.18
C GLU A 77 12.81 3.17 -5.93
N ASN A 78 11.80 2.59 -6.59
CA ASN A 78 11.43 1.18 -6.49
C ASN A 78 11.02 0.71 -5.08
N VAL A 79 10.82 1.64 -4.15
CA VAL A 79 10.28 1.38 -2.81
C VAL A 79 8.88 1.94 -2.71
N TYR A 80 7.97 1.15 -2.15
CA TYR A 80 6.58 1.52 -1.94
C TYR A 80 6.12 1.14 -0.55
N VAL A 81 5.21 1.96 0.00
CA VAL A 81 4.40 1.55 1.15
C VAL A 81 3.03 1.17 0.62
N VAL A 82 2.69 -0.11 0.76
CA VAL A 82 1.41 -0.64 0.30
C VAL A 82 0.42 -0.59 1.45
N ILE A 83 -0.56 0.31 1.39
CA ILE A 83 -1.69 0.30 2.33
C ILE A 83 -2.67 -0.78 1.88
N VAL A 84 -3.00 -1.71 2.78
CA VAL A 84 -3.96 -2.78 2.48
C VAL A 84 -5.30 -2.47 3.16
N ALA A 85 -6.33 -2.33 2.34
CA ALA A 85 -7.70 -2.09 2.77
C ALA A 85 -8.57 -3.33 2.56
N ASP A 86 -9.37 -3.69 3.57
CA ASP A 86 -10.49 -4.63 3.46
C ASP A 86 -11.69 -3.87 2.87
N VAL A 87 -12.06 -4.24 1.65
CA VAL A 87 -13.12 -3.60 0.86
C VAL A 87 -14.48 -3.85 1.50
N ILE A 88 -14.69 -5.04 2.07
CA ILE A 88 -15.98 -5.47 2.62
C ILE A 88 -16.27 -4.74 3.93
N LYS A 89 -15.27 -4.63 4.80
CA LYS A 89 -15.38 -3.93 6.09
C LYS A 89 -15.13 -2.43 6.01
N LYS A 90 -14.59 -1.95 4.89
CA LYS A 90 -14.20 -0.56 4.65
C LYS A 90 -13.18 -0.05 5.66
N GLU A 91 -12.17 -0.87 5.96
CA GLU A 91 -11.14 -0.57 6.95
C GLU A 91 -9.73 -0.85 6.41
N ILE A 92 -8.72 -0.17 6.97
CA ILE A 92 -7.31 -0.47 6.69
C ILE A 92 -6.87 -1.56 7.66
N ILE A 93 -6.35 -2.67 7.13
CA ILE A 93 -5.89 -3.80 7.95
C ILE A 93 -4.38 -3.71 8.28
N GLY A 94 -3.65 -2.87 7.56
CA GLY A 94 -2.23 -2.64 7.77
C GLY A 94 -1.54 -2.01 6.56
N HIS A 95 -0.22 -1.88 6.65
CA HIS A 95 0.65 -1.54 5.53
C HIS A 95 1.75 -2.58 5.36
N TYR A 96 2.35 -2.64 4.18
CA TYR A 96 3.52 -3.47 3.90
C TYR A 96 4.61 -2.61 3.24
N TYR A 97 5.84 -2.73 3.72
CA TYR A 97 7.00 -2.11 3.10
C TYR A 97 7.49 -2.98 1.96
N LEU A 98 7.39 -2.46 0.73
CA LEU A 98 7.74 -3.18 -0.48
C LEU A 98 8.99 -2.55 -1.10
N ASP A 99 10.14 -3.15 -0.84
CA ASP A 99 11.40 -2.81 -1.52
C ASP A 99 11.60 -3.73 -2.73
N LEU A 100 11.35 -3.19 -3.94
CA LEU A 100 11.58 -3.95 -5.18
C LEU A 100 13.08 -4.06 -5.52
N ASN A 101 13.92 -3.18 -4.99
CA ASN A 101 15.37 -3.29 -5.16
C ASN A 101 15.88 -4.51 -4.44
N GLU A 102 15.51 -4.69 -3.17
CA GLU A 102 15.87 -5.88 -2.39
C GLU A 102 15.28 -7.15 -3.03
N LYS A 103 14.00 -7.09 -3.44
CA LYS A 103 13.29 -8.27 -3.97
C LYS A 103 13.82 -8.77 -5.30
N TYR A 104 14.28 -7.87 -6.18
CA TYR A 104 14.65 -8.21 -7.56
C TYR A 104 16.10 -7.85 -7.92
N GLY A 105 16.88 -7.31 -6.99
CA GLY A 105 18.27 -6.91 -7.23
C GLY A 105 18.40 -5.74 -8.21
N LEU A 106 17.54 -4.72 -8.07
CA LEU A 106 17.47 -3.58 -9.01
C LEU A 106 18.38 -2.40 -8.64
N GLU A 107 19.19 -2.52 -7.59
CA GLU A 107 20.17 -1.47 -7.26
C GLU A 107 21.14 -1.31 -8.44
N GLU A 108 21.23 -0.10 -9.02
CA GLU A 108 22.23 0.21 -10.03
C GLU A 108 23.64 0.02 -9.44
N ILE A 109 24.48 -0.75 -10.12
CA ILE A 109 25.89 -1.01 -9.77
C ILE A 109 26.74 0.24 -9.99
#